data_AF-A0A7C1NDH0-F1
#
_entry.id   AF-A0A7C1NDH0-F1
#
_cell.length_a   1.000
_cell.length_b   1.000
_cell.length_c   1.000
_cell.angle_alpha   90.00
_cell.angle_beta   90.00
_cell.angle_gamma   90.00
#
_symmetry.space_group_name_H-M   'P 1'
#
loop_
_entity.id
_entity.type
_entity.pdbx_description
1 polymer ?
#
loop_
_entity_poly.entity_id
_entity_poly.type
_entity_poly.pdbx_seq_one_letter_code
_entity_poly.pdbx_strand_id
1 'polypeptide(L)'
;MFNVFKFLIFYVWGVTNNKIKIFRNKIKSIKILDPACGSGRFLVAIADLLYEVNRVLHPNIRDYEIRKRIIQNNLYGVEIEKKAYIISKLRLFSWLFSTDKSHLKFLPPNPNDLEVDDIPNYIEQSEVKFNLFNVDFLIDFIIQPIFQVGIISQKTF
;
A
#
# COMPACT_ATOMS: atom_id res chain seq x y z
N MET A 1 26.95 1.31 43.40
CA MET A 1 26.32 2.38 42.59
C MET A 1 26.11 2.02 41.10
N PHE A 2 26.94 1.15 40.51
CA PHE A 2 26.85 0.76 39.08
C PHE A 2 25.57 -0.03 38.66
N ASN A 3 24.93 -0.78 39.57
CA ASN A 3 23.77 -1.63 39.22
C ASN A 3 22.47 -0.85 38.97
N VAL A 4 22.24 0.26 39.68
CA VAL A 4 21.00 1.06 39.54
C VAL A 4 20.99 1.82 38.20
N PHE A 5 22.14 2.34 37.79
CA PHE A 5 22.27 3.06 36.51
C PHE A 5 22.09 2.11 35.31
N LYS A 6 22.67 0.90 35.39
CA LYS A 6 22.50 -0.15 34.38
C LYS A 6 21.05 -0.64 34.31
N PHE A 7 20.37 -0.76 35.47
CA PHE A 7 18.94 -1.07 35.54
C PHE A 7 18.07 0.04 34.93
N LEU A 8 18.36 1.30 35.23
CA LEU A 8 17.62 2.44 34.68
C LEU A 8 17.78 2.52 33.16
N ILE A 9 19.01 2.37 32.65
CA ILE A 9 19.27 2.28 31.20
C ILE A 9 18.49 1.12 30.60
N PHE A 10 18.57 -0.09 31.17
CA PHE A 10 17.86 -1.26 30.66
C PHE A 10 16.34 -1.08 30.69
N TYR A 11 15.80 -0.48 31.75
CA TYR A 11 14.37 -0.21 31.90
C TYR A 11 13.88 0.85 30.91
N VAL A 12 14.55 2.00 30.84
CA VAL A 12 14.23 3.08 29.90
C VAL A 12 14.34 2.58 28.45
N TRP A 13 15.40 1.84 28.14
CA TRP A 13 15.62 1.26 26.82
C TRP A 13 14.58 0.18 26.49
N GLY A 14 14.23 -0.67 27.45
CA GLY A 14 13.18 -1.69 27.32
C GLY A 14 11.79 -1.09 27.08
N VAL A 15 11.40 -0.08 27.86
CA VAL A 15 10.13 0.65 27.69
C VAL A 15 10.08 1.34 26.32
N THR A 16 11.18 1.98 25.91
CA THR A 16 11.27 2.67 24.61
C THR A 16 11.17 1.67 23.45
N ASN A 17 11.87 0.55 23.52
CA ASN A 17 11.79 -0.51 22.51
C ASN A 17 10.40 -1.12 22.40
N ASN A 18 9.69 -1.28 23.53
CA ASN A 18 8.32 -1.78 23.50
C ASN A 18 7.38 -0.78 22.81
N LYS A 19 7.49 0.53 23.12
CA LYS A 19 6.73 1.58 22.43
C LYS A 19 7.02 1.61 20.92
N ILE A 20 8.28 1.52 20.52
CA ILE A 20 8.68 1.47 19.10
C ILE A 20 8.10 0.21 18.43
N LYS A 21 8.15 -0.95 19.09
CA LYS A 21 7.57 -2.20 18.57
C LYS A 21 6.07 -2.07 18.36
N ILE A 22 5.34 -1.52 19.33
CA ILE A 22 3.90 -1.27 19.23
C ILE A 22 3.62 -0.31 18.07
N PHE A 23 4.38 0.78 17.96
CA PHE A 23 4.21 1.76 16.89
C PHE A 23 4.47 1.15 15.51
N ARG A 24 5.55 0.38 15.33
CA ARG A 24 5.83 -0.38 14.10
C ARG A 24 4.67 -1.30 13.72
N ASN A 25 4.12 -2.02 14.70
CA ASN A 25 2.98 -2.90 14.47
C ASN A 25 1.73 -2.13 14.02
N LYS A 26 1.46 -0.96 14.65
CA LYS A 26 0.35 -0.09 14.27
C LYS A 26 0.51 0.44 12.84
N ILE A 27 1.70 0.95 12.49
CA ILE A 27 1.98 1.43 11.12
C ILE A 27 1.77 0.29 10.11
N LYS A 28 2.29 -0.90 10.40
CA LYS A 28 2.13 -2.08 9.54
C LYS A 28 0.66 -2.48 9.36
N SER A 29 -0.21 -2.27 10.35
CA SER A 29 -1.62 -2.64 10.29
C SER A 29 -2.54 -1.62 9.61
N ILE A 30 -2.06 -0.41 9.30
CA ILE A 30 -2.89 0.62 8.65
C ILE A 30 -3.40 0.11 7.30
N LYS A 31 -4.69 0.32 7.03
CA LYS A 31 -5.34 0.04 5.75
C LYS A 31 -5.99 1.32 5.26
N ILE A 32 -5.71 1.70 4.02
CA ILE A 32 -6.23 2.92 3.38
C ILE A 32 -7.00 2.49 2.15
N LEU A 33 -8.27 2.87 2.10
CA LEU A 33 -9.16 2.66 0.97
C LEU A 33 -9.51 4.01 0.34
N ASP A 34 -9.31 4.10 -0.97
CA ASP A 34 -9.82 5.19 -1.80
C ASP A 34 -10.92 4.64 -2.74
N PRO A 35 -12.21 4.89 -2.45
CA PRO A 35 -13.32 4.24 -3.15
C PRO A 35 -13.58 4.78 -4.56
N ALA A 36 -12.93 5.89 -4.94
CA ALA A 36 -13.00 6.49 -6.27
C ALA A 36 -11.62 7.04 -6.63
N CYS A 37 -10.66 6.11 -6.71
CA CYS A 37 -9.24 6.47 -6.70
C CYS A 37 -8.78 7.21 -7.96
N GLY A 38 -9.60 7.22 -9.02
CA GLY A 38 -9.31 7.90 -10.27
C GLY A 38 -7.96 7.46 -10.80
N SER A 39 -7.12 8.43 -11.17
CA SER A 39 -5.76 8.16 -11.61
C SER A 39 -4.79 7.72 -10.49
N GLY A 40 -5.22 7.63 -9.24
CA GLY A 40 -4.41 7.15 -8.10
C GLY A 40 -3.52 8.19 -7.42
N ARG A 41 -3.77 9.50 -7.59
CA ARG A 41 -2.92 10.56 -6.98
C ARG A 41 -2.89 10.48 -5.46
N PHE A 42 -4.06 10.31 -4.86
CA PHE A 42 -4.19 10.23 -3.41
C PHE A 42 -3.46 9.00 -2.84
N LEU A 43 -3.61 7.84 -3.48
CA LEU A 43 -2.91 6.61 -3.08
C LEU A 43 -1.38 6.77 -3.10
N VAL A 44 -0.82 7.43 -4.11
CA VAL A 44 0.63 7.71 -4.18
C VAL A 44 1.07 8.67 -3.07
N ALA A 45 0.32 9.74 -2.81
CA ALA A 45 0.64 10.67 -1.73
C ALA A 45 0.67 9.97 -0.35
N ILE A 46 -0.28 9.07 -0.10
CA ILE A 46 -0.28 8.24 1.11
C ILE A 46 0.88 7.23 1.09
N ALA A 47 1.21 6.66 -0.07
CA ALA A 47 2.34 5.77 -0.21
C ALA A 47 3.65 6.44 0.20
N ASP A 48 3.89 7.68 -0.25
CA ASP A 48 5.04 8.49 0.14
C ASP A 48 5.08 8.75 1.64
N LEU A 49 3.94 9.15 2.23
CA LEU A 49 3.86 9.37 3.69
C LEU A 49 4.21 8.11 4.49
N LEU A 50 3.63 6.97 4.12
CA LEU A 50 3.93 5.70 4.77
C LEU A 50 5.38 5.28 4.55
N TYR A 51 5.93 5.55 3.36
CA TYR A 51 7.32 5.24 3.03
C TYR A 51 8.29 6.02 3.92
N GLU A 52 8.12 7.33 4.09
CA GLU A 52 8.98 8.15 4.96
C GLU A 52 8.98 7.63 6.41
N VAL A 53 7.81 7.30 6.94
CA VAL A 53 7.69 6.71 8.29
C VAL A 53 8.39 5.35 8.36
N ASN A 54 8.19 4.48 7.37
CA ASN A 54 8.81 3.16 7.36
C ASN A 54 10.33 3.22 7.17
N ARG A 55 10.87 4.18 6.41
CA ARG A 55 12.32 4.38 6.24
C ARG A 55 13.00 4.70 7.57
N VAL A 56 12.38 5.58 8.37
CA VAL A 56 12.88 5.90 9.72
C VAL A 56 12.79 4.69 10.65
N LEU A 57 11.69 3.94 10.59
CA LEU A 57 11.48 2.77 11.46
C LEU A 57 12.34 1.55 11.09
N HIS A 58 12.75 1.46 9.82
CA HIS A 58 13.41 0.29 9.24
C HIS A 58 14.59 0.68 8.32
N PRO A 59 15.64 1.33 8.86
CA PRO A 59 16.73 1.89 8.04
C PRO A 59 17.53 0.84 7.24
N ASN A 60 17.51 -0.42 7.69
CA ASN A 60 18.26 -1.52 7.06
C ASN A 60 17.45 -2.29 6.00
N ILE A 61 16.18 -1.95 5.79
CA ILE A 61 15.34 -2.60 4.78
C ILE A 61 15.46 -1.82 3.47
N ARG A 62 15.66 -2.54 2.36
CA ARG A 62 15.73 -1.94 1.01
C ARG A 62 14.45 -1.19 0.67
N ASP A 63 14.59 -0.06 -0.02
CA ASP A 63 13.47 0.82 -0.42
C ASP A 63 12.39 0.07 -1.18
N TYR A 64 12.78 -0.78 -2.13
CA TYR A 64 11.88 -1.64 -2.88
C TYR A 64 10.99 -2.51 -1.98
N GLU A 65 11.56 -3.12 -0.92
CA GLU A 65 10.80 -3.98 0.00
C GLU A 65 9.80 -3.18 0.84
N ILE A 66 10.15 -1.95 1.22
CA ILE A 66 9.23 -1.05 1.94
C ILE A 66 8.08 -0.65 1.01
N ARG A 67 8.40 -0.19 -0.21
CA ARG A 67 7.40 0.21 -1.21
C ARG A 67 6.48 -0.95 -1.59
N LYS A 68 7.03 -2.14 -1.85
CA LYS A 68 6.28 -3.38 -2.13
C LYS A 68 5.31 -3.70 -1.00
N ARG A 69 5.76 -3.63 0.26
CA ARG A 69 4.89 -3.88 1.42
C ARG A 69 3.75 -2.87 1.53
N ILE A 70 4.02 -1.59 1.27
CA ILE A 70 3.01 -0.52 1.32
C ILE A 70 1.91 -0.78 0.28
N ILE A 71 2.29 -1.02 -0.97
CA ILE A 71 1.32 -1.31 -2.05
C ILE A 71 0.48 -2.56 -1.70
N GLN A 72 1.13 -3.64 -1.28
CA GLN A 72 0.46 -4.92 -1.06
C GLN A 72 -0.44 -4.95 0.18
N ASN A 73 -0.06 -4.23 1.23
CA ASN A 73 -0.68 -4.41 2.54
C ASN A 73 -1.39 -3.17 3.06
N ASN A 74 -1.10 -1.97 2.56
CA ASN A 74 -1.66 -0.75 3.13
C ASN A 74 -2.64 -0.07 2.18
N LEU A 75 -2.44 -0.18 0.86
CA LEU A 75 -3.22 0.58 -0.13
C LEU A 75 -4.28 -0.27 -0.83
N TYR A 76 -5.47 0.31 -0.94
CA TYR A 76 -6.65 -0.27 -1.58
C TYR A 76 -7.35 0.84 -2.37
N GLY A 77 -7.82 0.52 -3.57
CA GLY A 77 -8.52 1.49 -4.41
C GLY A 77 -9.60 0.85 -5.26
N VAL A 78 -10.70 1.57 -5.46
CA VAL A 78 -11.77 1.22 -6.39
C VAL A 78 -11.90 2.33 -7.41
N GLU A 79 -12.14 1.96 -8.67
CA GLU A 79 -12.38 2.91 -9.74
C GLU A 79 -13.32 2.30 -10.78
N ILE A 80 -14.33 3.04 -11.21
CA ILE A 80 -15.32 2.56 -12.18
C ILE A 80 -14.78 2.64 -13.60
N GLU A 81 -14.01 3.68 -13.93
CA GLU A 81 -13.52 3.91 -15.28
C GLU A 81 -12.21 3.14 -15.52
N LYS A 82 -12.22 2.25 -16.52
CA LYS A 82 -11.12 1.32 -16.80
C LYS A 82 -9.80 2.03 -17.07
N LYS A 83 -9.78 3.13 -17.84
CA LYS A 83 -8.54 3.84 -18.16
C LYS A 83 -7.95 4.51 -16.92
N ALA A 84 -8.76 5.13 -16.08
CA ALA A 84 -8.36 5.72 -14.81
C ALA A 84 -7.77 4.66 -13.87
N TYR A 85 -8.42 3.49 -13.78
CA TYR A 85 -7.90 2.33 -13.05
C TYR A 85 -6.51 1.90 -13.55
N ILE A 86 -6.32 1.77 -14.87
CA ILE A 86 -5.03 1.39 -15.47
C ILE A 86 -3.96 2.44 -15.17
N ILE A 87 -4.29 3.73 -15.28
CA ILE A 87 -3.38 4.84 -14.93
C ILE A 87 -2.99 4.77 -13.45
N SER A 88 -3.94 4.46 -12.56
CA SER A 88 -3.68 4.29 -11.12
C SER A 88 -2.71 3.14 -10.85
N LYS A 89 -2.93 1.97 -11.48
CA LYS A 89 -2.04 0.80 -11.38
C LYS A 89 -0.64 1.12 -11.91
N LEU A 90 -0.54 1.78 -13.07
CA LEU A 90 0.74 2.21 -13.64
C LEU A 90 1.47 3.21 -12.74
N ARG A 91 0.77 4.18 -12.14
CA ARG A 91 1.40 5.17 -11.28
C ARG A 91 1.98 4.56 -10.01
N LEU A 92 1.25 3.66 -9.36
CA LEU A 92 1.78 2.92 -8.20
C LEU A 92 2.93 1.98 -8.60
N PHE A 93 2.87 1.40 -9.80
CA PHE A 93 3.97 0.61 -10.36
C PHE A 93 5.22 1.46 -10.59
N SER A 94 5.11 2.62 -11.24
CA SER A 94 6.24 3.56 -11.38
C SER A 94 6.77 4.01 -10.02
N TRP A 95 5.90 4.24 -9.04
CA TRP A 95 6.29 4.61 -7.69
C TRP A 95 7.10 3.51 -6.96
N LEU A 96 6.71 2.24 -7.12
CA LEU A 96 7.42 1.08 -6.58
C LEU A 96 8.89 1.04 -7.04
N PHE A 97 9.12 1.41 -8.29
CA PHE A 97 10.42 1.36 -8.95
C PHE A 97 11.07 2.75 -9.11
N SER A 98 10.62 3.76 -8.38
CA SER A 98 11.14 5.14 -8.48
C SER A 98 12.66 5.26 -8.27
N THR A 99 13.27 4.31 -7.54
CA THR A 99 14.71 4.25 -7.27
C THR A 99 15.45 3.17 -8.07
N ASP A 100 14.76 2.41 -8.93
CA ASP A 100 15.31 1.25 -9.64
C ASP A 100 14.75 1.13 -11.07
N LYS A 101 15.63 1.00 -12.06
CA LYS A 101 15.24 0.81 -13.46
C LYS A 101 14.81 -0.62 -13.80
N SER A 102 14.79 -1.53 -12.83
CA SER A 102 14.38 -2.93 -13.01
C SER A 102 12.95 -3.10 -13.55
N HIS A 103 12.08 -2.09 -13.38
CA HIS A 103 10.73 -2.08 -13.97
C HIS A 103 10.71 -2.27 -15.49
N LEU A 104 11.77 -1.81 -16.18
CA LEU A 104 11.87 -1.90 -17.64
C LEU A 104 11.88 -3.35 -18.15
N LYS A 105 12.17 -4.34 -17.30
CA LYS A 105 12.14 -5.77 -17.67
C LYS A 105 10.73 -6.32 -17.84
N PHE A 106 9.73 -5.65 -17.25
CA PHE A 106 8.33 -6.10 -17.28
C PHE A 106 7.54 -5.40 -18.38
N LEU A 107 8.10 -4.36 -19.01
CA LEU A 107 7.47 -3.63 -20.09
C LEU A 107 7.96 -4.13 -21.44
N PRO A 108 7.17 -3.99 -22.52
CA PRO A 108 7.66 -4.29 -23.85
C PRO A 108 8.90 -3.42 -24.16
N PRO A 109 9.86 -3.95 -24.93
CA PRO A 109 11.10 -3.24 -25.25
C PRO A 109 10.85 -1.99 -26.10
N ASN A 110 9.77 -1.96 -26.88
CA ASN A 110 9.33 -0.81 -27.66
C ASN A 110 8.04 -0.22 -27.05
N PRO A 111 8.03 1.05 -26.62
CA PRO A 111 6.85 1.70 -26.04
C PRO A 111 5.65 1.78 -26.98
N ASN A 112 5.87 1.78 -28.29
CA ASN A 112 4.79 1.83 -29.28
C ASN A 112 3.99 0.52 -29.36
N ASP A 113 4.54 -0.57 -28.84
CA ASP A 113 3.89 -1.89 -28.79
C ASP A 113 3.08 -2.05 -27.49
N LEU A 114 3.02 -1.02 -26.64
CA LEU A 114 2.28 -1.05 -25.38
C LEU A 114 0.82 -0.65 -25.60
N GLU A 115 -0.06 -1.64 -25.70
CA GLU A 115 -1.50 -1.39 -25.62
C GLU A 115 -1.91 -1.12 -24.17
N VAL A 116 -2.80 -0.14 -23.97
CA VAL A 116 -3.27 0.27 -22.63
C VAL A 116 -3.92 -0.90 -21.89
N ASP A 117 -4.63 -1.75 -22.61
CA ASP A 117 -5.32 -2.90 -22.06
C ASP A 117 -4.38 -4.05 -21.63
N ASP A 118 -3.12 -4.07 -22.11
CA ASP A 118 -2.12 -5.05 -21.73
C ASP A 118 -1.29 -4.64 -20.50
N ILE A 119 -1.31 -3.35 -20.13
CA ILE A 119 -0.57 -2.82 -18.97
C ILE A 119 -0.83 -3.64 -17.69
N PRO A 120 -2.08 -4.00 -17.34
CA PRO A 120 -2.34 -4.85 -16.18
C PRO A 120 -1.59 -6.18 -16.20
N ASN A 121 -1.49 -6.83 -17.37
CA ASN A 121 -0.83 -8.12 -17.54
C ASN A 121 0.68 -7.99 -17.33
N TYR A 122 1.30 -6.95 -17.90
CA TYR A 122 2.72 -6.65 -17.68
C TYR A 122 3.04 -6.37 -16.21
N ILE A 123 2.20 -5.58 -15.54
CA ILE A 123 2.38 -5.28 -14.11
C ILE A 123 2.26 -6.55 -13.26
N GLU A 124 1.40 -7.49 -13.61
CA GLU A 124 1.21 -8.75 -12.89
C GLU A 124 2.43 -9.67 -12.93
N GLN A 125 3.28 -9.55 -13.97
CA GLN A 125 4.57 -10.26 -14.03
C GLN A 125 5.57 -9.84 -12.95
N SER A 126 5.36 -8.69 -12.31
CA SER A 126 6.23 -8.23 -11.20
C SER A 126 6.03 -9.01 -9.89
N GLU A 127 5.06 -9.92 -9.83
CA GLU A 127 4.66 -10.66 -8.61
C GLU A 127 4.34 -9.73 -7.42
N VAL A 128 3.94 -8.49 -7.71
CA VAL A 128 3.46 -7.53 -6.72
C VAL A 128 1.94 -7.46 -6.80
N LYS A 129 1.30 -7.71 -5.66
CA LYS A 129 -0.16 -7.60 -5.56
C LYS A 129 -0.59 -6.15 -5.40
N PHE A 130 -1.28 -5.61 -6.40
CA PHE A 130 -1.96 -4.32 -6.31
C PHE A 130 -3.42 -4.55 -5.90
N ASN A 131 -3.87 -4.01 -4.76
CA ASN A 131 -5.28 -4.12 -4.35
C ASN A 131 -6.12 -2.98 -4.97
N LEU A 132 -6.04 -2.84 -6.29
CA LEU A 132 -6.89 -1.93 -7.06
C LEU A 132 -7.94 -2.74 -7.79
N PHE A 133 -9.19 -2.25 -7.81
CA PHE A 133 -10.31 -2.95 -8.40
C PHE A 133 -11.03 -2.04 -9.39
N ASN A 134 -11.22 -2.53 -10.62
CA ASN A 134 -12.08 -1.88 -11.59
C ASN A 134 -13.47 -2.51 -11.52
N VAL A 135 -14.37 -1.89 -10.77
CA VAL A 135 -15.73 -2.39 -10.52
C VAL A 135 -16.70 -1.23 -10.52
N ASP A 136 -17.91 -1.47 -11.03
CA ASP A 136 -19.01 -0.56 -10.78
C ASP A 136 -19.61 -0.93 -9.42
N PHE A 137 -19.06 -0.32 -8.37
CA PHE A 137 -19.47 -0.62 -7.00
C PHE A 137 -20.98 -0.46 -6.77
N LEU A 138 -21.67 0.43 -7.51
CA LEU A 138 -23.10 0.63 -7.36
C LEU A 138 -23.91 -0.48 -8.02
N ILE A 139 -23.51 -0.95 -9.20
CA ILE A 139 -24.21 -2.01 -9.93
C ILE A 139 -23.89 -3.39 -9.37
N ASP A 140 -22.62 -3.66 -9.05
CA ASP A 140 -22.18 -4.97 -8.58
C ASP A 140 -22.75 -5.32 -7.19
N PHE A 141 -22.98 -4.32 -6.34
CA PHE A 141 -23.64 -4.51 -5.03
C PHE A 141 -25.15 -4.80 -5.16
N ILE A 142 -25.80 -4.27 -6.21
CA ILE A 142 -27.24 -4.46 -6.46
C ILE A 142 -27.50 -5.84 -7.09
N ILE A 143 -26.61 -6.32 -7.97
CA ILE A 143 -26.81 -7.54 -8.75
C ILE A 143 -26.33 -8.79 -8.00
N GLN A 144 -25.38 -8.67 -7.08
CA GLN A 144 -24.87 -9.77 -6.28
C GLN A 144 -24.68 -9.32 -4.82
N PRO A 145 -25.43 -9.86 -3.84
CA PRO A 145 -25.15 -9.63 -2.42
C PRO A 145 -23.90 -10.44 -2.00
N ILE A 146 -22.74 -10.13 -2.58
CA ILE A 146 -21.46 -10.77 -2.25
C ILE A 146 -20.92 -10.26 -0.91
N PHE A 147 -21.40 -9.09 -0.45
CA PHE A 147 -21.13 -8.60 0.89
C PHE A 147 -22.43 -8.56 1.69
N GLN A 148 -22.58 -9.52 2.60
CA GLN A 148 -23.40 -9.30 3.78
C GLN A 148 -22.67 -8.25 4.64
N VAL A 149 -22.82 -6.98 4.25
CA VAL A 149 -22.42 -5.85 5.09
C VAL A 149 -23.32 -5.94 6.31
N GLY A 150 -22.78 -6.49 7.38
CA GLY A 150 -23.33 -6.32 8.71
C GLY A 150 -23.30 -4.83 9.02
N ILE A 151 -24.40 -4.14 8.72
CA ILE A 151 -24.70 -2.86 9.32
C ILE A 151 -24.93 -3.19 10.79
N ILE A 152 -23.86 -3.16 11.59
CA ILE A 152 -23.98 -2.99 13.03
C ILE A 152 -24.52 -1.58 13.19
N SER A 153 -25.84 -1.46 13.13
CA SER A 153 -26.55 -0.31 13.65
C SER A 153 -26.11 -0.19 15.11
N GLN A 154 -25.28 0.82 15.38
CA GLN A 154 -25.15 1.33 16.74
C GLN A 154 -26.53 1.82 17.14
N LYS A 155 -27.28 0.98 17.86
CA LYS A 155 -28.27 1.48 18.80
C LYS A 155 -27.57 1.63 20.14
N THR A 156 -27.17 2.87 20.36
CA THR A 156 -26.87 3.48 21.65
C THR A 156 -28.17 3.53 22.48
N PHE A 157 -28.07 3.03 23.72
CA PHE A 157 -29.04 3.03 24.83
C PHE A 157 -30.35 2.24 24.67
#